data_AF-A0A177MI29-F1
#
_entry.id   AF-A0A177MI29-F1
#
_cell.length_a   1.000
_cell.length_b   1.000
_cell.length_c   1.000
_cell.angle_alpha   90.00
_cell.angle_beta   90.00
_cell.angle_gamma   90.00
#
_symmetry.space_group_name_H-M   'P 1'
#
loop_
_entity.id
_entity.type
_entity.pdbx_description
1 polymer ?
#
loop_
_entity_poly.entity_id
_entity_poly.type
_entity_poly.pdbx_seq_one_letter_code
_entity_poly.pdbx_strand_id
1 'polypeptide(L)' 'MQNANRKSISIPWNKGKLVGQKLPLKLKEIWEIRIKLQLAGDQRGLALFNLAIDSKLRGCDLVKLNLNP' A
#
# COMPACT_ATOMS: atom_id res chain seq x y z
N MET A 1 15.69 -26.61 26.97
CA MET A 1 16.33 -25.29 26.75
C MET A 1 15.39 -24.47 25.86
N GLN A 2 14.65 -23.53 26.42
CA GLN A 2 13.60 -22.79 25.70
C GLN A 2 14.25 -21.68 24.85
N ASN A 3 14.12 -21.79 23.53
CA ASN A 3 14.63 -20.80 22.58
C ASN A 3 13.66 -19.61 22.52
N ALA A 4 13.95 -18.56 23.29
CA ALA A 4 13.17 -17.33 23.32
C ALA A 4 13.37 -16.54 22.02
N ASN A 5 12.43 -16.70 21.08
CA ASN A 5 12.28 -15.87 19.90
C ASN A 5 11.89 -14.43 20.32
N ARG A 6 12.88 -13.60 20.66
CA ARG A 6 12.68 -12.19 20.96
C ARG A 6 12.28 -11.48 19.68
N LYS A 7 10.97 -11.28 19.47
CA LYS A 7 10.48 -10.29 18.50
C LYS A 7 11.02 -8.92 18.93
N SER A 8 11.95 -8.36 18.17
CA SER A 8 12.38 -6.98 18.35
C SER A 8 11.15 -6.08 18.19
N ILE A 9 10.89 -5.23 19.18
CA ILE A 9 9.83 -4.24 19.10
C ILE A 9 10.30 -3.19 18.10
N SER A 10 9.89 -3.33 16.83
CA SER A 10 10.13 -2.31 15.81
C SER A 10 9.30 -1.08 16.16
N ILE A 11 9.97 -0.04 16.64
CA ILE A 11 9.34 1.25 16.87
C ILE A 11 9.09 1.90 15.50
N PRO A 12 7.85 2.28 15.16
CA PRO A 12 7.57 2.95 13.89
C PRO A 12 8.40 4.23 13.74
N TRP A 13 8.92 4.50 12.54
CA TRP A 13 9.76 5.67 12.23
C TRP A 13 9.11 7.03 12.54
N ASN A 14 7.78 7.03 12.66
CA ASN A 14 6.92 8.18 12.94
C ASN A 14 6.36 8.21 14.38
N LYS A 15 6.78 7.31 15.28
CA LYS A 15 6.28 7.30 16.66
C LYS A 15 6.59 8.65 17.34
N GLY A 16 5.55 9.34 17.81
CA GLY A 16 5.67 10.66 18.45
C GLY A 16 5.81 11.84 17.48
N LYS A 17 5.78 11.63 16.16
CA LYS A 17 5.79 12.70 15.16
C LYS A 17 4.37 12.97 14.67
N LEU A 18 3.91 14.22 14.73
CA LEU A 18 2.67 14.64 14.11
C LEU A 18 2.86 14.70 12.58
N VAL A 19 2.65 13.57 11.91
CA VAL A 19 2.68 13.50 10.45
C VAL A 19 1.31 13.93 9.95
N GLY A 20 1.24 15.11 9.32
CA GLY A 20 0.00 15.60 8.71
C GLY A 20 -0.50 14.70 7.58
N GLN A 21 -1.73 14.94 7.13
CA GLN A 21 -2.28 14.25 5.97
C GLN A 21 -1.37 14.48 4.75
N LYS A 22 -0.93 13.40 4.11
CA LYS A 22 -0.18 13.50 2.86
C LYS A 22 -1.11 14.04 1.76
N LEU A 23 -0.59 14.93 0.92
CA LEU A 23 -1.37 15.52 -0.16
C LEU A 23 -1.89 14.40 -1.11
N PRO A 24 -3.14 14.49 -1.61
CA PRO A 24 -3.64 13.59 -2.63
C PRO A 24 -2.77 13.62 -3.90
N LEU A 25 -2.75 12.51 -4.63
CA LEU A 25 -2.10 12.44 -5.93
C LEU A 25 -2.80 13.34 -6.96
N LYS A 26 -2.02 14.01 -7.80
CA LYS A 26 -2.52 14.75 -8.96
C LYS A 26 -2.89 13.77 -10.09
N LEU A 27 -3.80 14.17 -10.96
CA LEU A 27 -4.22 13.36 -12.12
C LEU A 27 -3.04 12.92 -13.00
N LYS A 28 -2.06 13.79 -13.23
CA LYS A 28 -0.83 13.47 -13.97
C LYS A 28 -0.03 12.34 -13.30
N GLU A 29 0.09 12.37 -11.97
CA GLU A 29 0.84 11.37 -11.20
C GLU A 29 0.14 10.02 -11.23
N ILE A 30 -1.20 10.00 -11.17
CA ILE A 30 -2.01 8.78 -11.31
C ILE A 30 -1.78 8.15 -12.68
N TRP A 31 -1.82 8.97 -13.75
CA TRP A 31 -1.59 8.50 -15.11
C TRP A 31 -0.16 7.96 -15.29
N GLU A 32 0.85 8.67 -14.80
CA GLU A 32 2.24 8.22 -14.85
C GLU A 32 2.46 6.88 -14.14
N ILE A 33 1.88 6.69 -12.95
CA ILE A 33 1.96 5.41 -12.22
C ILE A 33 1.29 4.29 -13.02
N ARG A 34 0.11 4.55 -13.59
CA ARG A 34 -0.64 3.58 -14.38
C ARG A 34 0.15 3.11 -15.61
N ILE A 35 0.75 4.05 -16.35
CA ILE A 35 1.57 3.74 -17.53
C ILE A 35 2.82 2.95 -17.13
N LYS A 36 3.50 3.33 -16.04
CA LYS A 36 4.69 2.60 -15.56
C LYS A 36 4.35 1.14 -15.22
N LEU A 37 3.22 0.89 -14.56
CA LEU A 37 2.77 -0.47 -14.25
C LEU A 37 2.40 -1.27 -15.50
N GLN A 38 1.75 -0.63 -16.47
CA GLN A 38 1.43 -1.24 -17.77
C GLN A 38 2.70 -1.63 -18.56
N LEU A 39 3.67 -0.72 -18.65
CA LEU A 39 4.94 -0.98 -19.33
C LEU A 39 5.78 -2.07 -18.65
N ALA A 40 5.68 -2.17 -17.32
CA ALA A 40 6.31 -3.23 -16.55
C ALA A 40 5.59 -4.59 -16.67
N GLY A 41 4.39 -4.63 -17.27
CA GLY A 41 3.57 -5.85 -17.34
C GLY A 41 3.03 -6.32 -15.97
N ASP A 42 3.05 -5.48 -14.94
CA ASP A 42 2.59 -5.84 -13.59
C ASP A 42 1.07 -5.75 -13.49
N GLN A 43 0.39 -6.80 -13.94
CA GLN A 43 -1.08 -6.89 -13.93
C GLN A 43 -1.66 -6.82 -12.52
N ARG A 44 -0.99 -7.42 -11.53
CA ARG A 44 -1.45 -7.40 -10.13
C ARG A 44 -1.33 -6.00 -9.53
N GLY A 45 -0.18 -5.34 -9.71
CA GLY A 45 0.04 -3.98 -9.26
C GLY A 45 -0.91 -3.00 -9.93
N LEU A 46 -1.15 -3.14 -11.23
CA LEU A 46 -2.11 -2.32 -11.98
C LEU A 46 -3.55 -2.48 -11.45
N ALA A 47 -4.00 -3.72 -11.23
CA ALA A 47 -5.33 -4.00 -10.69
C ALA A 47 -5.50 -3.43 -9.28
N LEU A 48 -4.52 -3.67 -8.39
CA LEU A 48 -4.53 -3.12 -7.03
C LEU A 48 -4.53 -1.59 -7.04
N PHE A 49 -3.73 -0.97 -7.90
CA PHE A 49 -3.67 0.48 -8.00
C PHE A 49 -5.02 1.07 -8.44
N ASN A 50 -5.63 0.52 -9.49
CA ASN A 50 -6.95 0.96 -9.96
C ASN A 50 -8.01 0.79 -8.86
N LEU A 51 -8.06 -0.39 -8.24
CA LEU A 51 -9.00 -0.67 -7.16
C LEU A 51 -8.80 0.26 -5.95
N ALA A 52 -7.56 0.61 -5.60
CA ALA A 52 -7.26 1.54 -4.50
C ALA A 52 -7.85 2.93 -4.74
N ILE A 53 -7.78 3.42 -5.99
CA ILE A 53 -8.33 4.73 -6.38
C ILE A 53 -9.86 4.72 -6.29
N ASP A 54 -10.50 3.66 -6.79
CA ASP A 54 -11.96 3.56 -6.86
C ASP A 54 -12.60 3.32 -5.49
N SER A 55 -11.98 2.47 -4.65
CA SER A 55 -12.53 2.05 -3.36
C SER A 55 -12.12 2.92 -2.17
N LYS A 56 -11.05 3.73 -2.30
CA LYS A 56 -10.45 4.52 -1.21
C LYS A 56 -10.06 3.69 0.03
N LEU A 57 -9.79 2.40 -0.14
CA LEU A 57 -9.35 1.54 0.96
C LEU A 57 -7.95 1.88 1.43
N ARG A 58 -7.65 1.59 2.71
CA ARG A 58 -6.27 1.62 3.19
C ARG A 58 -5.48 0.50 2.52
N GLY A 59 -4.19 0.73 2.28
CA GLY A 59 -3.34 -0.27 1.62
C GLY A 59 -3.37 -1.63 2.31
N CYS A 60 -3.43 -1.68 3.65
CA CYS A 60 -3.51 -2.93 4.40
C CYS A 60 -4.84 -3.68 4.22
N ASP A 61 -5.94 -2.98 4.01
CA ASP A 61 -7.26 -3.56 3.84
C ASP A 61 -7.41 -4.06 2.40
N LEU A 62 -6.92 -3.26 1.44
CA LEU A 62 -6.86 -3.61 0.02
C LEU A 62 -6.09 -4.92 -0.23
N VAL A 63 -4.89 -5.07 0.35
CA VAL A 63 -4.08 -6.29 0.12
C VAL A 63 -4.63 -7.53 0.82
N LYS A 64 -5.55 -7.36 1.77
CA LYS A 64 -6.24 -8.45 2.47
C LYS A 64 -7.58 -8.82 1.83
N LEU A 65 -7.97 -8.15 0.74
CA LEU A 65 -9.19 -8.50 0.03
C LEU A 65 -9.11 -9.93 -0.49
N ASN A 66 -10.08 -10.73 -0.09
CA ASN A 66 -10.29 -12.07 -0.60
C ASN A 66 -11.44 -12.03 -1.60
N LEU A 67 -11.28 -12.72 -2.72
CA LEU A 67 -12.38 -13.02 -3.61
C LEU A 67 -13.12 -14.20 -2.96
N ASN A 68 -14.42 -14.04 -2.73
CA ASN A 68 -15.22 -15.19 -2.31
C ASN A 68 -15.27 -16.19 -3.47
N PRO A 69 -15.03 -17.50 -3.21
CA PRO A 69 -15.16 -18.55 -4.20
C PRO A 69 -16.62 -18.83 -4.60
#